data_AF-A0A0F9YLG7-F1
#
_entry.id   AF-A0A0F9YLG7-F1
#
_cell.length_a   1.000
_cell.length_b   1.000
_cell.length_c   1.000
_cell.angle_alpha   90.00
_cell.angle_beta   90.00
_cell.angle_gamma   90.00
#
_symmetry.space_group_name_H-M   'P 1'
#
loop_
_entity.id
_entity.type
_entity.pdbx_description
1 polymer ?
#
loop_
_entity_poly.entity_id
_entity_poly.type
_entity_poly.pdbx_seq_one_letter_code
_entity_poly.pdbx_strand_id
1 'polypeptide(L)' 'MITKLIRNFRFGLHDFIRAKLIKEGFSALTGKDGKWIQARTKGTGGINPRTGKRRPITRAFYARTSLVKKIFEIAS' A
#
# COMPACT_ATOMS: atom_id res chain seq x y z
N MET A 1 -4.02 -5.99 -23.72
CA MET A 1 -4.93 -6.13 -22.56
C MET A 1 -4.24 -5.81 -21.23
N ILE A 2 -3.08 -6.43 -20.94
CA ILE A 2 -2.23 -6.14 -19.75
C ILE A 2 -1.78 -4.68 -19.64
N THR A 3 -1.41 -4.04 -20.75
CA THR A 3 -0.96 -2.63 -20.76
C THR A 3 -2.03 -1.64 -20.26
N LYS A 4 -3.31 -1.90 -20.53
CA LYS A 4 -4.44 -1.10 -20.04
C LYS A 4 -4.67 -1.31 -18.53
N LEU A 5 -4.46 -2.53 -18.03
CA LEU A 5 -4.49 -2.84 -16.60
C LEU A 5 -3.35 -2.14 -15.84
N ILE A 6 -2.12 -2.19 -16.37
CA ILE A 6 -0.94 -1.54 -15.77
C ILE A 6 -1.12 -0.02 -15.71
N ARG A 7 -1.66 0.60 -16.77
CA ARG A 7 -2.00 2.04 -16.75
C ARG A 7 -3.03 2.38 -15.67
N ASN A 8 -4.14 1.64 -15.61
CA ASN A 8 -5.19 1.87 -14.61
C ASN A 8 -4.68 1.64 -13.18
N PHE A 9 -3.77 0.69 -12.99
CA PHE A 9 -3.09 0.43 -11.72
C PHE A 9 -2.19 1.60 -11.32
N ARG A 10 -1.32 2.05 -12.23
CA ARG A 10 -0.32 3.08 -11.96
C ARG A 10 -0.98 4.39 -11.57
N PHE A 11 -2.01 4.82 -12.32
CA PHE A 11 -2.74 6.05 -12.02
C PHE A 11 -3.52 5.97 -10.71
N GLY A 12 -4.35 4.93 -10.54
CA GLY A 12 -5.25 4.86 -9.38
C GLY A 12 -4.54 4.72 -8.03
N LEU A 13 -3.37 4.10 -8.00
CA LEU A 13 -2.60 3.94 -6.78
C LEU A 13 -1.70 5.16 -6.49
N HIS A 14 -0.90 5.56 -7.47
CA HIS A 14 0.11 6.59 -7.28
C HIS A 14 -0.56 7.91 -6.89
N ASP A 15 -1.61 8.30 -7.59
CA ASP A 15 -2.21 9.62 -7.38
C ASP A 15 -3.02 9.66 -6.08
N PHE A 16 -3.74 8.58 -5.74
CA PHE A 16 -4.47 8.48 -4.48
C PHE A 16 -3.53 8.52 -3.26
N ILE A 17 -2.51 7.66 -3.24
CA ILE A 17 -1.58 7.56 -2.12
C ILE A 17 -0.75 8.84 -2.00
N ARG A 18 -0.30 9.40 -3.13
CA ARG A 18 0.46 10.65 -3.14
C ARG A 18 -0.38 11.82 -2.65
N ALA A 19 -1.62 11.97 -3.12
CA ALA A 19 -2.52 13.02 -2.65
C ALA A 19 -2.78 12.91 -1.15
N LYS A 20 -3.03 11.70 -0.65
CA LYS A 20 -3.23 11.45 0.78
C LYS A 20 -1.99 11.77 1.60
N LEU A 21 -0.80 11.36 1.15
CA LEU A 21 0.46 11.66 1.84
C LEU A 21 0.73 13.17 1.91
N ILE A 22 0.48 13.91 0.83
CA ILE A 22 0.66 15.37 0.80
C ILE A 22 -0.32 16.06 1.76
N LYS A 23 -1.57 15.60 1.81
CA LYS A 23 -2.64 16.25 2.58
C LYS A 23 -2.66 15.86 4.06
N GLU A 24 -2.46 14.59 4.36
CA GLU A 24 -2.74 13.99 5.69
C GLU A 24 -1.48 13.42 6.37
N GLY A 25 -0.37 13.34 5.63
CA GLY A 25 0.90 12.82 6.15
C GLY A 25 0.95 11.29 6.25
N PHE A 26 2.12 10.79 6.66
CA PHE A 26 2.44 9.36 6.67
C PHE A 26 1.56 8.54 7.64
N SER A 27 1.20 9.12 8.79
CA SER A 27 0.40 8.44 9.82
C SER A 27 -1.01 8.09 9.34
N ALA A 28 -1.54 8.79 8.35
CA ALA A 28 -2.86 8.57 7.78
C ALA A 28 -2.94 7.33 6.86
N LEU A 29 -1.80 6.72 6.48
CA LEU A 29 -1.80 5.51 5.68
C LEU A 29 -2.28 4.29 6.46
N THR A 30 -3.28 3.61 5.90
CA THR A 30 -3.93 2.43 6.47
C THR A 30 -3.99 1.28 5.47
N GLY A 31 -4.21 0.06 5.97
CA GLY A 31 -4.41 -1.12 5.11
C GLY A 31 -5.71 -1.09 4.29
N LYS A 32 -6.61 -0.13 4.55
CA LYS A 32 -7.83 0.08 3.77
C LYS A 32 -7.60 0.92 2.51
N ASP A 33 -6.47 1.63 2.46
CA ASP A 33 -6.12 2.46 1.31
C ASP A 33 -5.91 1.62 0.05
N GLY A 34 -6.32 2.21 -1.08
CA GLY A 34 -6.12 1.67 -2.43
C GLY A 34 -6.97 0.44 -2.79
N LYS A 35 -7.51 0.45 -4.01
CA LYS A 35 -8.30 -0.65 -4.57
C LYS A 35 -7.47 -1.87 -4.97
N TRP A 36 -6.24 -1.65 -5.43
CA TRP A 36 -5.38 -2.69 -6.00
C TRP A 36 -4.11 -2.95 -5.18
N ILE A 37 -3.63 -1.94 -4.45
CA ILE A 37 -2.53 -2.04 -3.50
C ILE A 37 -2.96 -1.45 -2.17
N GLN A 38 -2.41 -1.99 -1.09
CA GLN A 38 -2.63 -1.54 0.28
C GLN A 38 -1.31 -1.16 0.95
N ALA A 39 -1.32 -0.08 1.73
CA ALA A 39 -0.20 0.32 2.58
C ALA A 39 -0.32 -0.42 3.93
N ARG A 40 0.60 -1.35 4.21
CA ARG A 40 0.59 -2.14 5.45
C ARG A 40 1.83 -1.82 6.28
N THR A 41 1.70 -1.89 7.60
CA THR A 41 2.85 -1.81 8.51
C THR A 41 3.87 -2.87 8.14
N LYS A 42 5.12 -2.47 7.94
CA LYS A 42 6.26 -3.37 7.80
C LYS A 42 7.20 -3.17 8.98
N GLY A 43 7.68 -4.28 9.55
CA GLY A 43 8.50 -4.29 10.76
C GLY A 43 7.69 -4.54 12.05
N THR A 44 8.38 -4.57 13.19
CA THR A 44 7.83 -5.04 14.47
C THR A 44 6.77 -4.12 15.08
N GLY A 45 6.74 -2.83 14.72
CA GLY A 45 5.87 -1.85 15.39
C GLY A 45 6.07 -1.83 16.92
N GLY A 46 5.10 -1.29 17.66
CA GLY A 46 5.10 -1.35 19.12
C GLY A 46 6.17 -0.52 19.82
N ILE A 47 6.40 -0.81 21.10
CA ILE A 47 7.41 -0.17 21.95
C ILE A 47 8.68 -1.03 21.99
N ASN A 48 9.86 -0.39 21.99
CA ASN A 48 11.12 -1.06 22.24
C ASN A 48 11.27 -1.33 23.75
N PRO A 49 11.31 -2.60 24.20
CA PRO A 49 11.35 -2.92 25.63
C PRO A 49 12.65 -2.47 26.31
N ARG A 50 13.74 -2.25 25.54
CA ARG A 50 15.02 -1.79 26.10
C ARG A 50 15.10 -0.27 26.26
N THR A 51 14.37 0.50 25.45
CA THR A 51 14.48 1.96 25.43
C THR A 51 13.20 2.68 25.82
N GLY A 52 12.07 1.97 25.95
CA GLY A 52 10.74 2.53 26.18
C GLY A 52 10.19 3.35 25.00
N LYS A 53 10.96 3.52 23.91
CA LYS A 53 10.58 4.34 22.76
C LYS A 53 9.80 3.54 21.73
N ARG A 54 8.87 4.18 21.03
CA ARG A 54 8.13 3.57 19.92
C ARG A 54 9.09 3.17 18.80
N ARG A 55 8.98 1.93 18.32
CA ARG A 55 9.79 1.46 17.19
C ARG A 55 9.37 2.18 15.90
N PRO A 56 10.29 2.42 14.96
CA PRO A 56 9.96 3.03 13.68
C PRO A 56 8.85 2.25 12.97
N ILE A 57 7.79 2.97 12.59
CA ILE A 57 6.71 2.40 11.79
C ILE A 57 7.06 2.65 10.34
N THR A 58 7.32 1.59 9.59
CA THR A 58 7.45 1.69 8.13
C THR A 58 6.19 1.15 7.47
N ARG A 59 5.94 1.57 6.23
CA ARG A 59 4.85 1.08 5.39
C ARG A 59 5.45 0.41 4.17
N ALA A 60 4.91 -0.75 3.81
CA ALA A 60 5.16 -1.37 2.51
C ALA A 60 3.86 -1.47 1.72
N PHE A 61 3.99 -1.37 0.40
CA PHE A 61 2.90 -1.44 -0.55
C PHE A 61 2.75 -2.88 -1.05
N TYR A 62 1.64 -3.51 -0.71
CA TYR A 62 1.35 -4.89 -1.11
C TYR A 62 0.21 -4.91 -2.12
N ALA A 63 0.33 -5.75 -3.15
CA ALA A 63 -0.79 -6.08 -4.02
C ALA A 63 -1.93 -6.72 -3.21
N ARG A 64 -3.17 -6.33 -3.52
CA ARG A 64 -4.34 -7.06 -3.03
C ARG A 64 -4.48 -8.36 -3.82
N THR A 65 -5.03 -9.37 -3.17
CA THR A 65 -5.33 -10.67 -3.80
C THR A 65 -6.24 -10.53 -5.02
N SER A 66 -7.15 -9.55 -5.02
CA SER A 66 -8.01 -9.21 -6.17
C SER A 66 -7.22 -8.77 -7.41
N LEU A 67 -6.12 -8.04 -7.23
CA LEU A 67 -5.23 -7.66 -8.34
C LEU A 67 -4.53 -8.91 -8.90
N VAL A 68 -3.98 -9.73 -8.02
CA VAL A 68 -3.25 -10.96 -8.40
C VAL A 68 -4.18 -11.91 -9.16
N LYS A 69 -5.40 -12.13 -8.68
CA LYS A 69 -6.42 -12.93 -9.36
C LYS A 69 -6.68 -12.43 -10.79
N LYS A 70 -6.87 -11.11 -10.94
CA LYS A 70 -7.12 -10.48 -12.23
C LYS A 70 -5.95 -10.60 -13.21
N ILE A 71 -4.71 -10.62 -12.71
CA ILE A 71 -3.52 -10.86 -13.53
C ILE A 71 -3.55 -12.29 -14.08
N PHE A 72 -3.84 -13.29 -13.24
CA PHE A 72 -3.95 -14.68 -13.68
C PHE A 72 -5.09 -14.90 -14.69
N GLU A 73 -6.26 -14.28 -14.46
CA GLU A 73 -7.40 -14.34 -15.40
C GLU A 73 -7.07 -13.77 -16.79
N ILE A 74 -6.22 -12.74 -16.86
CA ILE A 74 -5.83 -12.09 -18.12
C ILE A 74 -4.69 -12.82 -18.83
N ALA A 75 -3.86 -13.54 -18.07
CA ALA A 75 -2.71 -14.28 -18.56
C ALA A 75 -3.05 -15.71 -19.00
N SER A 76 -4.24 -16.20 -18.64
CA SER A 76 -4.84 -17.44 -19.14
C SER A 76 -5.49 -17.20 -20.50
#